data_AF-A0A924XP77-F1
#
_entry.id   AF-A0A924XP77-F1
#
_cell.length_a   1.000
_cell.length_b   1.000
_cell.length_c   1.000
_cell.angle_alpha   90.00
_cell.angle_beta   90.00
_cell.angle_gamma   90.00
#
_symmetry.space_group_name_H-M   'P 1'
#
loop_
_entity.id
_entity.type
_entity.pdbx_description
1 polymer ?
#
loop_
_entity_poly.entity_id
_entity_poly.type
_entity_poly.pdbx_seq_one_letter_code
_entity_poly.pdbx_strand_id
1 'polypeptide(L)'
;MALLALLALTLIRLLVAAMTPLSGDEAYYWVWSRALAPGYLDHPPMVALWIGAGTWLAGDTALGVRLLAPISAAAGSLLLARVAEDLFP
;
A
#
# COMPACT_ATOMS: atom_id res chain seq x y z
N MET A 1 -12.46 -10.88 17.42
CA MET A 1 -11.09 -11.43 17.35
C MET A 1 -10.42 -11.16 16.00
N ALA A 2 -11.02 -11.56 14.86
CA ALA A 2 -10.41 -11.36 13.53
C ALA A 2 -10.08 -9.90 13.19
N LEU A 3 -10.98 -8.95 13.47
CA LEU A 3 -10.75 -7.53 13.19
C LEU A 3 -9.56 -6.95 13.99
N LEU A 4 -9.43 -7.34 15.26
CA LEU A 4 -8.30 -6.92 16.10
C LEU A 4 -6.99 -7.51 15.60
N ALA A 5 -6.99 -8.77 15.16
CA ALA A 5 -5.82 -9.40 14.56
C ALA A 5 -5.40 -8.72 13.25
N LEU A 6 -6.36 -8.37 12.39
CA LEU A 6 -6.10 -7.63 11.16
C LEU A 6 -5.54 -6.23 11.44
N LEU A 7 -6.11 -5.52 12.41
CA LEU A 7 -5.62 -4.22 12.85
C LEU A 7 -4.17 -4.32 13.36
N ALA A 8 -3.90 -5.26 14.26
CA ALA A 8 -2.57 -5.49 14.79
C ALA A 8 -1.55 -5.82 13.69
N LEU A 9 -1.91 -6.70 12.75
CA LEU A 9 -1.06 -7.04 11.60
C LEU A 9 -0.79 -5.82 10.70
N THR A 10 -1.80 -4.98 10.48
CA THR A 10 -1.66 -3.76 9.67
C THR A 10 -0.71 -2.77 10.35
N LEU A 11 -0.81 -2.59 11.66
CA LEU A 11 0.12 -1.75 12.43
C LEU A 11 1.56 -2.28 12.38
N ILE A 12 1.75 -3.60 12.49
CA ILE A 12 3.08 -4.22 12.35
C ILE A 12 3.65 -3.94 10.95
N ARG A 13 2.85 -4.10 9.89
CA ARG A 13 3.29 -3.81 8.51
C ARG A 13 3.68 -2.35 8.33
N LEU A 14 2.92 -1.41 8.90
CA LEU A 14 3.24 0.02 8.85
C LEU A 14 4.53 0.35 9.62
N LEU A 15 4.75 -0.27 10.79
CA LEU A 15 5.97 -0.11 11.56
C LEU A 15 7.19 -0.59 10.76
N VAL A 16 7.12 -1.80 10.19
CA VAL A 16 8.20 -2.34 9.34
C VAL A 16 8.44 -1.43 8.13
N ALA A 17 7.38 -0.97 7.47
CA ALA A 17 7.46 -0.08 6.31
C ALA A 17 8.17 1.25 6.61
N ALA A 18 8.06 1.76 7.84
CA ALA A 18 8.73 2.98 8.27
C ALA A 18 10.21 2.75 8.65
N MET A 19 10.55 1.55 9.12
CA MET A 19 11.88 1.26 9.69
C MET A 19 12.87 0.67 8.68
N THR A 20 12.40 0.08 7.58
CA THR A 20 13.27 -0.55 6.58
C THR A 20 13.63 0.41 5.44
N PRO A 21 14.88 0.36 4.94
CA PRO A 21 15.26 1.14 3.76
C PRO A 21 14.44 0.73 2.53
N LEU A 22 14.30 1.64 1.57
CA LEU A 22 13.70 1.33 0.27
C LEU A 22 14.56 0.32 -0.49
N SER A 23 13.92 -0.63 -1.17
CA SER A 23 14.56 -1.45 -2.18
C SER A 23 14.82 -0.63 -3.45
N GLY A 24 15.62 -1.18 -4.37
CA GLY A 24 15.87 -0.54 -5.67
C GLY A 24 14.57 -0.34 -6.48
N ASP A 25 13.69 -1.35 -6.47
CA ASP A 25 12.42 -1.30 -7.18
C ASP A 25 11.46 -0.24 -6.59
N GLU A 26 11.45 -0.10 -5.26
CA GLU A 26 10.62 0.91 -4.59
C GLU A 26 11.12 2.32 -4.87
N ALA A 27 12.43 2.53 -4.88
CA ALA A 27 13.02 3.81 -5.27
C ALA A 27 12.73 4.13 -6.75
N TYR A 28 12.74 3.13 -7.62
CA TYR A 28 12.37 3.26 -9.04
C TYR A 28 10.90 3.68 -9.21
N TYR A 29 9.97 3.01 -8.53
CA TYR A 29 8.54 3.39 -8.56
C TYR A 29 8.24 4.72 -7.85
N TRP A 30 9.08 5.12 -6.89
CA TRP A 30 9.00 6.45 -6.33
C TRP A 30 9.32 7.54 -7.38
N VAL A 31 10.33 7.35 -8.24
CA VAL A 31 10.62 8.29 -9.34
C VAL A 31 9.40 8.44 -10.26
N TRP A 32 8.72 7.34 -10.56
CA TRP A 32 7.47 7.37 -11.34
C TRP A 32 6.38 8.20 -10.69
N SER A 33 6.25 8.14 -9.36
CA SER A 33 5.27 8.96 -8.63
C SER A 33 5.53 10.47 -8.74
N ARG A 34 6.76 10.88 -9.05
CA ARG A 34 7.13 12.29 -9.29
C ARG A 34 6.69 12.80 -10.65
N ALA A 35 6.45 11.90 -11.60
CA ALA A 35 6.01 12.19 -12.96
C ALA A 35 4.93 11.19 -13.38
N LEU A 36 3.72 11.40 -12.85
CA LEU A 36 2.59 10.52 -13.12
C LEU A 36 2.27 10.46 -14.62
N ALA A 37 2.25 9.25 -15.15
CA ALA A 37 1.90 8.95 -16.54
C ALA A 37 0.73 7.96 -16.57
N PRO A 38 -0.04 7.87 -17.67
CA PRO A 38 -1.10 6.86 -17.83
C PRO A 38 -0.61 5.41 -17.82
N GLY A 39 0.69 5.18 -17.97
CA GLY A 39 1.33 3.87 -17.92
C GLY A 39 2.85 4.00 -18.03
N TYR A 40 3.56 2.99 -17.55
CA TYR A 40 5.02 2.88 -17.60
C TYR A 40 5.43 1.66 -18.42
N LEU A 41 6.71 1.53 -18.74
CA LEU A 41 7.23 0.50 -19.64
C LEU A 41 6.78 -0.92 -19.24
N ASP A 42 6.76 -1.21 -17.95
CA ASP A 42 6.53 -2.52 -17.37
C ASP A 42 5.22 -2.63 -16.58
N HIS A 43 4.55 -1.51 -16.24
CA HIS A 43 3.37 -1.53 -15.37
C HIS A 43 2.33 -0.42 -15.65
N PRO A 44 1.04 -0.66 -15.35
CA PRO A 44 0.01 0.37 -15.25
C PRO A 44 0.30 1.39 -14.13
N PRO A 45 -0.43 2.53 -14.08
CA PRO A 45 -0.02 3.69 -13.28
C PRO A 45 -0.31 3.57 -11.78
N MET A 46 -1.04 2.52 -11.36
CA MET A 46 -1.59 2.42 -10.01
C MET A 46 -0.52 2.46 -8.92
N VAL A 47 0.65 1.86 -9.13
CA VAL A 47 1.74 1.89 -8.15
C VAL A 47 2.26 3.32 -7.93
N ALA A 48 2.47 4.08 -9.01
CA ALA A 48 2.94 5.45 -8.94
C ALA A 48 1.90 6.38 -8.31
N LEU A 49 0.61 6.17 -8.61
CA LEU A 49 -0.50 6.89 -7.98
C LEU A 49 -0.55 6.63 -6.47
N TRP A 50 -0.40 5.37 -6.04
CA TRP A 50 -0.41 5.01 -4.62
C TRP A 50 0.79 5.58 -3.87
N ILE A 51 1.98 5.53 -4.47
CA ILE A 51 3.19 6.13 -3.88
C ILE A 51 3.04 7.65 -3.80
N GLY A 52 2.52 8.30 -4.85
CA GLY A 52 2.30 9.75 -4.87
C GLY A 52 1.31 10.20 -3.80
N ALA A 53 0.19 9.49 -3.67
CA ALA A 53 -0.79 9.78 -2.62
C ALA A 53 -0.24 9.48 -1.21
N GLY A 54 0.51 8.39 -1.03
CA GLY A 54 1.14 8.05 0.23
C GLY A 54 2.19 9.07 0.69
N THR A 55 3.04 9.53 -0.23
CA THR A 55 4.04 10.58 0.04
C THR A 55 3.41 11.95 0.24
N TRP A 56 2.28 12.25 -0.39
CA TRP A 56 1.48 13.44 -0.08
C TRP A 56 0.90 13.41 1.34
N LEU A 57 0.48 12.24 1.84
CA LEU A 57 -0.10 12.07 3.17
C LEU A 57 0.92 12.01 4.31
N ALA A 58 2.03 11.28 4.12
CA ALA A 58 3.01 10.98 5.18
C ALA A 58 4.43 11.49 4.87
N GLY A 59 4.54 12.39 3.89
CA GLY A 59 5.81 13.00 3.48
C GLY A 59 6.66 12.09 2.61
N ASP A 60 7.74 12.67 2.09
CA ASP A 60 8.68 11.99 1.19
C ASP A 60 9.64 11.06 1.97
N THR A 61 9.07 9.98 2.51
CA THR A 61 9.73 9.03 3.43
C THR A 61 9.45 7.59 3.02
N ALA A 62 10.20 6.64 3.58
CA ALA A 62 9.97 5.21 3.39
C ALA A 62 8.53 4.79 3.77
N LEU A 63 7.98 5.39 4.84
CA LEU A 63 6.59 5.20 5.22
C LEU A 63 5.64 5.78 4.16
N GLY A 64 5.89 7.00 3.68
CA GLY A 64 5.08 7.63 2.63
C GLY A 64 4.99 6.78 1.36
N VAL A 65 6.11 6.21 0.91
CA VAL A 65 6.14 5.33 -0.27
C VAL A 65 5.26 4.09 -0.10
N ARG A 66 5.24 3.51 1.11
CA ARG A 66 4.57 2.24 1.37
C ARG A 66 3.19 2.39 2.00
N LEU A 67 2.80 3.58 2.47
CA LEU A 67 1.67 3.83 3.36
C LEU A 67 0.39 3.13 2.89
N LEU A 68 0.04 3.34 1.62
CA LEU A 68 -1.23 2.88 1.09
C LEU A 68 -1.23 1.37 0.78
N ALA A 69 -0.08 0.70 0.69
CA ALA A 69 -0.03 -0.73 0.38
C ALA A 69 -0.57 -1.62 1.52
N PRO A 70 -0.11 -1.50 2.79
CA PRO A 70 -0.72 -2.20 3.92
C PRO A 70 -2.19 -1.86 4.13
N ILE A 71 -2.59 -0.60 3.90
CA ILE A 71 -3.98 -0.15 4.02
C ILE A 71 -4.86 -0.83 2.96
N SER A 72 -4.44 -0.84 1.70
CA SER A 72 -5.14 -1.55 0.62
C SER A 72 -5.27 -3.06 0.91
N ALA A 73 -4.21 -3.68 1.47
CA ALA A 73 -4.26 -5.09 1.84
C ALA A 73 -5.26 -5.37 2.98
N ALA A 74 -5.36 -4.47 3.96
CA ALA A 74 -6.34 -4.57 5.03
C ALA A 74 -7.77 -4.40 4.49
N ALA A 75 -8.00 -3.39 3.66
CA ALA A 75 -9.28 -3.17 2.99
C ALA A 75 -9.68 -4.37 2.12
N GLY A 76 -8.75 -4.90 1.31
CA GLY A 76 -8.97 -6.09 0.50
C GLY A 76 -9.35 -7.32 1.35
N SER A 77 -8.72 -7.49 2.51
CA SER A 77 -9.05 -8.59 3.43
C SER A 77 -10.48 -8.46 3.99
N LEU A 78 -10.93 -7.23 4.32
CA LEU A 78 -12.30 -6.98 4.79
C LEU A 78 -13.33 -7.23 3.67
N LEU A 79 -13.04 -6.76 2.46
CA LEU A 79 -13.91 -6.98 1.30
C LEU A 79 -14.05 -8.46 0.97
N LEU A 80 -12.94 -9.21 1.00
CA LEU A 80 -12.97 -10.66 0.78
C LEU A 80 -13.78 -11.39 1.86
N ALA A 81 -13.61 -11.02 3.13
CA ALA A 81 -14.40 -11.60 4.22
C ALA A 81 -15.89 -11.34 4.01
N ARG A 82 -16.26 -10.11 3.62
CA ARG A 82 -17.66 -9.74 3.34
C ARG A 82 -18.24 -10.54 2.18
N VAL A 83 -17.48 -10.66 1.08
CA VAL A 83 -17.89 -11.46 -0.07
C VAL A 83 -18.06 -12.93 0.31
N ALA A 84 -17.20 -13.47 1.17
CA ALA A 84 -17.32 -14.86 1.63
C ALA A 84 -18.60 -15.09 2.45
N GLU A 85 -18.95 -14.16 3.36
CA GLU A 85 -20.21 -14.21 4.11
C GLU A 85 -21.45 -14.12 3.19
N ASP A 86 -21.36 -13.31 2.13
CA ASP A 86 -22.47 -13.14 1.18
C ASP A 86 -22.64 -14.36 0.25
N LEU A 87 -21.56 -15.07 -0.06
CA LEU A 87 -21.56 -16.21 -0.99
C LEU A 87 -21.77 -17.56 -0.29
N PHE A 88 -21.36 -17.68 0.98
CA PHE A 88 -21.41 -18.90 1.78
C PHE A 88 -22.07 -18.62 3.15
N PRO A 89 -23.41 -18.52 3.19
CA PRO A 89 -24.15 -18.25 4.43
C PRO A 89 -24.09 -19.40 5.44
#